data_AF-A0A816H460-F1
#
_entry.id   AF-A0A816H460-F1
#
_cell.length_a   1.000
_cell.length_b   1.000
_cell.length_c   1.000
_cell.angle_alpha   90.00
_cell.angle_beta   90.00
_cell.angle_gamma   90.00
#
_symmetry.space_group_name_H-M   'P 1'
#
loop_
_entity.id
_entity.type
_entity.pdbx_description
1 polymer ?
#
loop_
_entity_poly.entity_id
_entity_poly.type
_entity_poly.pdbx_seq_one_letter_code
_entity_poly.pdbx_strand_id
1 'polypeptide(L)'
;EIRVLSIYESHLGTTQRKQHTTYAARWVMMYSLFVQHNIGSIVLRTVELDDLPRSGRPLELDVDLLKQLIEQDPRLTSRYLAKQLGCSYTAVEKHLNELGKRWKYGVWIPHELSSQQLQCRVDACMDLMTSHRNYQWLRSLTTGDEKWVLYVNYMNRRQWLSRDQTGVATPKTALHPMNVMLSV
;
A
#
# COMPACT_ATOMS: atom_id res chain seq x y z
N GLU A 1 20.72 27.08 -3.98
CA GLU A 1 21.25 28.46 -3.95
C GLU A 1 21.97 28.86 -5.24
N ILE A 2 23.01 28.14 -5.69
CA ILE A 2 23.77 28.47 -6.92
C ILE A 2 22.92 28.47 -8.21
N ARG A 3 21.99 27.51 -8.38
CA ARG A 3 21.05 27.44 -9.52
C ARG A 3 20.19 28.68 -9.68
N VAL A 4 19.67 29.20 -8.56
CA VAL A 4 18.75 30.34 -8.53
C VAL A 4 19.49 31.63 -8.89
N LEU A 5 20.71 31.81 -8.36
CA LEU A 5 21.56 32.96 -8.67
C LEU A 5 21.97 32.99 -10.15
N SER A 6 22.29 31.83 -10.73
CA SER A 6 22.64 31.72 -12.15
C SER A 6 21.47 32.10 -13.08
N ILE A 7 20.24 31.70 -12.75
CA ILE A 7 19.04 32.06 -13.53
C ILE A 7 18.76 33.56 -13.41
N TYR A 8 18.81 34.11 -12.20
CA TYR A 8 18.57 35.53 -11.95
C TYR A 8 19.55 36.43 -12.74
N GLU A 9 20.83 36.07 -12.77
CA GLU A 9 21.85 36.80 -13.52
C GLU A 9 21.72 36.65 -15.05
N SER A 10 21.21 35.52 -15.53
CA SER A 10 20.93 35.31 -16.95
C SER A 10 19.79 36.21 -17.44
N HIS A 11 18.75 36.41 -16.61
CA HIS A 11 17.65 37.34 -16.88
C HIS A 11 18.10 38.81 -16.90
N LEU A 12 19.13 39.15 -16.13
CA LEU A 12 19.76 40.49 -16.13
C LEU A 12 20.71 40.71 -17.33
N GLY A 13 20.81 39.76 -18.27
CA GLY A 13 21.60 39.89 -19.50
C GLY A 13 23.12 39.86 -19.27
N THR A 14 23.57 39.34 -18.13
CA THR A 14 25.00 39.30 -17.80
C THR A 14 25.71 38.19 -18.57
N THR A 15 26.86 38.50 -19.16
CA THR A 15 27.69 37.54 -19.89
C THR A 15 28.46 36.62 -18.93
N GLN A 16 28.67 35.35 -19.32
CA GLN A 16 29.43 34.31 -18.60
C GLN A 16 30.64 34.83 -17.81
N ARG A 17 31.42 35.69 -18.46
CA ARG A 17 32.67 36.24 -17.94
C ARG A 17 32.47 37.18 -16.73
N LYS A 18 31.34 37.88 -16.67
CA LYS A 18 30.96 38.80 -15.57
C LYS A 18 30.38 38.04 -14.37
N GLN A 19 29.69 36.93 -14.61
CA GLN A 19 29.18 36.06 -13.53
C GLN A 19 30.35 35.43 -12.74
N HIS A 20 31.41 35.01 -13.45
CA HIS A 20 32.61 34.39 -12.88
C HIS A 20 33.39 35.32 -11.92
N THR A 21 33.37 36.63 -12.17
CA THR A 21 34.10 37.62 -11.34
C THR A 21 33.33 38.04 -10.09
N THR A 22 32.00 37.86 -10.05
CA THR A 22 31.14 38.40 -8.99
C THR A 22 31.08 37.50 -7.74
N TYR A 23 31.25 36.18 -7.89
CA TYR A 23 31.19 35.20 -6.77
C TYR A 23 32.56 34.74 -6.27
N ALA A 24 33.54 35.64 -6.28
CA ALA A 24 34.95 35.36 -5.98
C ALA A 24 35.25 35.15 -4.49
N ALA A 25 34.74 34.06 -3.90
CA ALA A 25 35.39 33.38 -2.77
C ALA A 25 34.76 31.98 -2.55
N ARG A 26 35.60 30.93 -2.63
CA ARG A 26 35.32 29.51 -2.31
C ARG A 26 34.52 28.63 -3.29
N TRP A 27 33.81 29.14 -4.30
CA TRP A 27 32.92 28.29 -5.14
C TRP A 27 33.23 28.28 -6.66
N VAL A 28 34.36 28.87 -7.08
CA VAL A 28 34.68 29.22 -8.48
C VAL A 28 34.63 28.02 -9.45
N MET A 29 35.23 26.87 -9.10
CA MET A 29 35.25 25.71 -10.01
C MET A 29 33.89 25.01 -10.14
N MET A 30 33.11 24.96 -9.06
CA MET A 30 31.81 24.29 -9.08
C MET A 30 30.77 25.13 -9.84
N TYR A 31 30.81 26.46 -9.67
CA TYR A 31 29.93 27.39 -10.39
C TYR A 31 30.23 27.42 -11.89
N SER A 32 31.51 27.42 -12.30
CA SER A 32 31.89 27.47 -13.71
C SER A 32 31.44 26.22 -14.49
N LEU A 33 31.68 25.03 -13.94
CA LEU A 33 31.24 23.77 -14.54
C LEU A 33 29.70 23.65 -14.56
N PHE A 34 29.04 24.10 -13.49
CA PHE A 34 27.58 24.09 -13.40
C PHE A 34 26.94 24.98 -14.48
N VAL A 35 27.44 26.20 -14.64
CA VAL A 35 26.97 27.12 -15.68
C VAL A 35 27.27 26.54 -17.06
N GLN A 36 28.50 26.09 -17.33
CA GLN A 36 28.88 25.49 -18.62
C GLN A 36 27.97 24.33 -19.04
N HIS A 37 27.63 23.43 -18.11
CA HIS A 37 26.80 22.26 -18.39
C HIS A 37 25.31 22.59 -18.60
N ASN A 38 24.81 23.71 -18.04
CA ASN A 38 23.38 24.01 -18.01
C ASN A 38 22.96 25.23 -18.89
N ILE A 39 23.89 25.94 -19.54
CA ILE A 39 23.59 27.10 -20.42
C ILE A 39 22.51 26.79 -21.45
N GLY A 40 22.55 25.62 -22.09
CA GLY A 40 21.57 25.25 -23.11
C GLY A 40 20.14 25.20 -22.58
N SER A 41 19.94 24.61 -21.39
CA SER A 41 18.63 24.56 -20.72
C SER A 41 18.19 25.93 -20.20
N ILE A 42 19.12 26.75 -19.72
CA ILE A 42 18.87 28.12 -19.24
C ILE A 42 18.37 29.03 -20.38
N VAL A 43 19.03 28.96 -21.55
CA VAL A 43 18.66 29.76 -22.73
C VAL A 43 17.33 29.31 -23.33
N LEU A 44 17.00 28.02 -23.26
CA LEU A 44 15.73 27.46 -23.73
C LEU A 44 14.57 27.62 -22.73
N ARG A 45 14.80 28.24 -21.56
CA ARG A 45 13.81 28.47 -20.49
C ARG A 45 13.11 27.19 -20.00
N THR A 46 13.75 26.03 -20.11
CA THR A 46 13.28 24.73 -19.61
C THR A 46 13.88 24.39 -18.23
N VAL A 47 14.10 25.41 -17.40
CA VAL A 47 14.92 25.27 -16.20
C VAL A 47 14.12 24.65 -15.06
N GLU A 48 14.13 23.33 -14.99
CA GLU A 48 13.79 22.61 -13.77
C GLU A 48 14.93 22.80 -12.76
N LEU A 49 14.58 23.33 -11.58
CA LEU A 49 15.54 23.57 -10.51
C LEU A 49 15.99 22.29 -9.80
N ASP A 50 15.25 21.21 -9.99
CA ASP A 50 15.50 19.92 -9.39
C ASP A 50 16.59 19.15 -10.14
N ASP A 51 17.29 18.28 -9.43
CA ASP A 51 18.22 17.35 -10.08
C ASP A 51 17.41 16.36 -10.93
N LEU A 52 17.89 16.08 -12.13
CA LEU A 52 17.41 14.94 -12.90
C LEU A 52 17.51 13.67 -12.05
N PRO A 53 16.59 12.70 -12.25
CA PRO A 53 16.62 11.44 -11.52
C PRO A 53 18.00 10.80 -11.67
N ARG A 54 18.72 10.70 -10.55
CA ARG A 54 20.04 10.09 -10.53
C ARG A 54 19.87 8.59 -10.80
N SER A 55 20.81 7.99 -11.53
CA SER A 55 20.96 6.54 -11.58
C SER A 55 21.31 6.05 -10.18
N GLY A 56 20.29 5.69 -9.40
CA GLY A 56 20.45 5.16 -8.05
C GLY A 56 21.23 3.84 -8.06
N ARG A 57 21.35 3.20 -6.89
CA ARG A 57 21.90 1.86 -6.80
C ARG A 57 21.10 0.92 -7.72
N PRO A 58 21.76 0.12 -8.58
CA PRO A 58 21.07 -0.83 -9.43
C PRO A 58 20.23 -1.79 -8.58
N LEU A 59 19.06 -2.14 -9.11
CA LEU A 59 18.13 -3.05 -8.46
C LEU A 59 18.78 -4.45 -8.43
N GLU A 60 19.16 -4.93 -7.25
CA GLU A 60 19.65 -6.31 -7.09
C GLU A 60 18.54 -7.36 -7.27
N LEU A 61 17.29 -6.91 -7.45
CA LEU A 61 16.10 -7.74 -7.41
C LEU A 61 15.36 -7.77 -8.74
N ASP A 62 15.11 -8.98 -9.21
CA ASP A 62 14.20 -9.24 -10.32
C ASP A 62 12.75 -9.03 -9.85
N VAL A 63 12.19 -7.87 -10.19
CA VAL A 63 10.82 -7.47 -9.84
C VAL A 63 9.79 -8.30 -10.59
N ASP A 64 10.10 -8.77 -11.79
CA ASP A 64 9.15 -9.54 -12.58
C ASP A 64 9.04 -10.97 -12.05
N LEU A 65 10.16 -11.55 -11.62
CA LEU A 65 10.15 -12.80 -10.87
C LEU A 65 9.38 -12.67 -9.55
N LEU A 66 9.57 -11.57 -8.81
CA LEU A 66 8.80 -11.31 -7.58
C LEU A 66 7.29 -11.25 -7.84
N LYS A 67 6.85 -10.56 -8.90
CA LYS A 67 5.43 -10.49 -9.29
C LYS A 67 4.89 -11.88 -9.62
N GLN A 68 5.62 -12.66 -10.42
CA GLN A 68 5.22 -14.00 -10.82
C GLN A 68 5.01 -14.91 -9.59
N LEU A 69 5.90 -14.84 -8.60
CA LEU A 69 5.76 -15.63 -7.37
C LEU A 69 4.53 -15.25 -6.55
N ILE A 70 4.22 -13.95 -6.47
CA ILE A 70 3.03 -13.46 -5.74
C ILE A 70 1.74 -13.84 -6.46
N GLU A 71 1.73 -13.82 -7.79
CA GLU A 71 0.57 -14.23 -8.59
C GLU A 71 0.29 -15.74 -8.49
N GLN A 72 1.35 -16.56 -8.38
CA GLN A 72 1.22 -17.99 -8.14
C GLN A 72 0.71 -18.30 -6.74
N ASP A 73 1.30 -17.70 -5.70
CA ASP A 73 0.82 -17.83 -4.33
C ASP A 73 0.97 -16.51 -3.54
N PRO A 74 -0.14 -15.81 -3.25
CA PRO A 74 -0.11 -14.56 -2.49
C PRO A 74 0.17 -14.77 -0.99
N ARG A 75 0.23 -16.02 -0.51
CA ARG A 75 0.46 -16.35 0.91
C ARG A 75 1.94 -16.60 1.25
N LEU A 76 2.84 -16.47 0.28
CA LEU A 76 4.27 -16.66 0.51
C LEU A 76 4.82 -15.64 1.53
N THR A 77 5.69 -16.13 2.41
CA THR A 77 6.33 -15.27 3.42
C THR A 77 7.47 -14.46 2.79
N SER A 78 7.71 -13.25 3.30
CA SER A 78 8.81 -12.40 2.85
C SER A 78 10.18 -13.08 2.95
N ARG A 79 10.39 -13.95 3.95
CA ARG A 79 11.63 -14.74 4.10
C ARG A 79 11.80 -15.80 3.03
N TYR A 80 10.71 -16.47 2.64
CA TYR A 80 10.74 -17.47 1.57
C TYR A 80 11.08 -16.80 0.23
N LEU A 81 10.40 -15.69 -0.07
CA LEU A 81 10.67 -14.87 -1.26
C LEU A 81 12.13 -14.38 -1.28
N ALA A 82 12.65 -13.93 -0.14
CA ALA A 82 14.03 -13.48 -0.03
C ALA A 82 15.04 -14.59 -0.33
N LYS A 83 14.79 -15.81 0.16
CA LYS A 83 15.64 -16.97 -0.14
C LYS A 83 15.60 -17.33 -1.62
N GLN A 84 14.42 -17.25 -2.24
CA GLN A 84 14.24 -17.60 -3.65
C GLN A 84 14.85 -16.56 -4.60
N LEU A 85 14.79 -15.29 -4.22
CA LEU A 85 15.37 -14.16 -4.97
C LEU A 85 16.84 -13.87 -4.61
N GLY A 86 17.42 -14.61 -3.65
CA GLY A 86 18.81 -14.43 -3.23
C GLY A 86 19.09 -13.09 -2.54
N CYS A 87 18.11 -12.48 -1.89
CA CYS A 87 18.21 -11.14 -1.32
C CYS A 87 17.84 -11.07 0.16
N SER A 88 17.93 -9.88 0.75
CA SER A 88 17.47 -9.65 2.12
C SER A 88 15.95 -9.52 2.21
N TYR A 89 15.36 -9.97 3.33
CA TYR A 89 13.91 -9.88 3.54
C TYR A 89 13.39 -8.43 3.55
N THR A 90 14.21 -7.48 3.99
CA THR A 90 13.88 -6.05 4.00
C THR A 90 13.78 -5.47 2.59
N ALA A 91 14.63 -5.93 1.67
CA ALA A 91 14.55 -5.55 0.27
C ALA A 91 13.25 -6.06 -0.37
N VAL A 92 12.87 -7.32 -0.11
CA VAL A 92 11.57 -7.86 -0.55
C VAL A 92 10.41 -7.03 -0.02
N GLU A 93 10.38 -6.72 1.27
CA GLU A 93 9.31 -5.94 1.88
C GLU A 93 9.21 -4.53 1.29
N LYS A 94 10.35 -3.89 1.01
CA LYS A 94 10.39 -2.58 0.34
C LYS A 94 9.77 -2.67 -1.06
N HIS A 95 10.16 -3.64 -1.88
CA HIS A 95 9.62 -3.79 -3.23
C HIS A 95 8.15 -4.21 -3.24
N LEU A 96 7.70 -5.04 -2.28
CA LEU A 96 6.28 -5.34 -2.11
C LEU A 96 5.46 -4.08 -1.84
N ASN A 97 5.97 -3.18 -0.99
CA ASN A 97 5.32 -1.90 -0.71
C ASN A 97 5.33 -0.98 -1.95
N GLU A 98 6.43 -0.92 -2.71
CA GLU A 98 6.51 -0.18 -3.99
C GLU A 98 5.51 -0.71 -5.03
N LEU A 99 5.27 -2.02 -5.05
CA LEU A 99 4.23 -2.68 -5.87
C LEU A 99 2.80 -2.49 -5.32
N GLY A 100 2.63 -1.78 -4.21
CA GLY A 100 1.34 -1.57 -3.55
C GLY A 100 0.77 -2.82 -2.87
N LYS A 101 1.56 -3.87 -2.70
CA LYS A 101 1.17 -5.09 -1.99
C LYS A 101 1.27 -4.87 -0.49
N ARG A 102 0.27 -5.29 0.26
CA ARG A 102 0.24 -5.23 1.72
C ARG A 102 -0.26 -6.56 2.27
N TRP A 103 0.33 -6.99 3.38
CA TRP A 103 -0.10 -8.20 4.06
C TRP A 103 -1.50 -8.00 4.67
N LYS A 104 -2.43 -8.88 4.33
CA LYS A 104 -3.80 -8.91 4.87
C LYS A 104 -4.15 -10.34 5.26
N TYR A 105 -4.95 -10.49 6.30
CA TYR A 105 -5.52 -11.79 6.64
C TYR A 105 -6.56 -12.21 5.60
N GLY A 106 -6.64 -13.51 5.33
CA GLY A 106 -7.72 -14.08 4.54
C GLY A 106 -9.07 -13.87 5.23
N VAL A 107 -10.12 -13.76 4.43
CA VAL A 107 -11.50 -13.66 4.93
C VAL A 107 -12.03 -15.07 5.17
N TRP A 108 -12.62 -15.30 6.34
CA TRP A 108 -13.37 -16.52 6.60
C TRP A 108 -14.69 -16.49 5.82
N ILE A 109 -14.93 -17.54 5.03
CA ILE A 109 -16.18 -17.75 4.31
C ILE A 109 -16.96 -18.83 5.06
N PRO A 110 -18.31 -18.74 5.18
CA PRO A 110 -19.09 -19.71 5.94
C PRO A 110 -18.94 -21.16 5.45
N HIS A 111 -19.03 -21.37 4.13
CA HIS A 111 -18.96 -22.69 3.51
C HIS A 111 -18.33 -22.60 2.12
N GLU A 112 -17.65 -23.67 1.72
CA GLU A 112 -17.23 -23.89 0.34
C GLU A 112 -18.44 -24.39 -0.45
N LEU A 113 -18.86 -23.62 -1.45
CA LEU A 113 -20.06 -23.91 -2.24
C LEU A 113 -19.72 -24.71 -3.49
N SER A 114 -20.59 -25.65 -3.86
CA SER A 114 -20.51 -26.31 -5.16
C SER A 114 -20.95 -25.38 -6.30
N SER A 115 -20.54 -25.69 -7.53
CA SER A 115 -20.94 -24.93 -8.72
C SER A 115 -22.46 -24.84 -8.86
N GLN A 116 -23.19 -25.91 -8.51
CA GLN A 116 -24.65 -25.92 -8.51
C GLN A 116 -25.23 -24.97 -7.45
N GLN A 117 -24.71 -24.99 -6.22
CA GLN A 117 -25.16 -24.09 -5.15
C GLN A 117 -24.88 -22.62 -5.49
N LEU A 118 -23.76 -22.32 -6.14
CA LEU A 118 -23.45 -20.99 -6.64
C LEU A 118 -24.49 -20.53 -7.66
N GLN A 119 -24.81 -21.37 -8.65
CA GLN A 119 -25.79 -21.03 -9.67
C GLN A 119 -27.18 -20.81 -9.06
N CYS A 120 -27.65 -21.72 -8.19
CA CYS A 120 -28.93 -21.56 -7.51
C CYS A 120 -29.03 -20.24 -6.71
N ARG A 121 -27.93 -19.81 -6.09
CA ARG A 121 -27.89 -18.51 -5.38
C ARG A 121 -27.96 -17.33 -6.34
N VAL A 122 -27.26 -17.40 -7.48
CA VAL A 122 -27.32 -16.34 -8.50
C VAL A 122 -28.73 -16.22 -9.05
N ASP A 123 -29.36 -17.33 -9.42
CA ASP A 123 -30.71 -17.36 -9.99
C ASP A 123 -31.73 -16.79 -8.99
N ALA A 124 -31.71 -17.26 -7.73
CA ALA A 124 -32.57 -16.74 -6.67
C ALA A 124 -32.38 -15.24 -6.43
N CYS A 125 -31.13 -14.75 -6.44
CA CYS A 125 -30.86 -13.32 -6.32
C CYS A 125 -31.41 -12.53 -7.51
N MET A 126 -31.26 -13.05 -8.74
CA MET A 126 -31.78 -12.39 -9.95
C MET A 126 -33.30 -12.31 -9.96
N ASP A 127 -33.98 -13.37 -9.51
CA ASP A 127 -35.44 -13.40 -9.37
C ASP A 127 -35.91 -12.38 -8.33
N LEU A 128 -35.28 -12.34 -7.16
CA LEU A 128 -35.59 -11.36 -6.11
C LEU A 128 -35.34 -9.93 -6.57
N MET A 129 -34.25 -9.67 -7.29
CA MET A 129 -33.93 -8.36 -7.87
C MET A 129 -34.96 -7.93 -8.91
N THR A 130 -35.40 -8.85 -9.77
CA THR A 130 -36.41 -8.57 -10.79
C THR A 130 -37.78 -8.31 -10.16
N SER A 131 -38.17 -9.12 -9.18
CA SER A 131 -39.38 -8.94 -8.39
C SER A 131 -39.40 -7.58 -7.68
N HIS A 132 -38.27 -7.15 -7.11
CA HIS A 132 -38.16 -5.87 -6.41
C HIS A 132 -38.44 -4.65 -7.30
N ARG A 133 -38.12 -4.72 -8.59
CA ARG A 133 -38.40 -3.61 -9.53
C ARG A 133 -39.90 -3.41 -9.77
N ASN A 134 -40.67 -4.49 -9.71
CA ASN A 134 -42.09 -4.49 -10.03
C ASN A 134 -42.97 -4.38 -8.78
N TYR A 135 -42.48 -4.85 -7.62
CA TYR A 135 -43.25 -4.91 -6.38
C TYR A 135 -42.41 -4.47 -5.18
N GLN A 136 -43.02 -3.71 -4.27
CA GLN A 136 -42.40 -3.28 -3.02
C GLN A 136 -42.46 -4.36 -1.91
N TRP A 137 -42.12 -5.61 -2.25
CA TRP A 137 -42.27 -6.78 -1.36
C TRP A 137 -41.45 -6.67 -0.07
N LEU A 138 -40.37 -5.89 -0.06
CA LEU A 138 -39.57 -5.62 1.13
C LEU A 138 -40.37 -4.97 2.27
N ARG A 139 -41.47 -4.24 1.97
CA ARG A 139 -42.32 -3.64 3.01
C ARG A 139 -43.13 -4.66 3.80
N SER A 140 -43.42 -5.81 3.21
CA SER A 140 -44.17 -6.90 3.83
C SER A 140 -43.28 -8.07 4.23
N LEU A 141 -41.97 -7.97 4.02
CA LEU A 141 -41.03 -9.04 4.36
C LEU A 141 -40.93 -9.15 5.88
N THR A 142 -41.24 -10.33 6.40
CA THR A 142 -40.95 -10.72 7.77
C THR A 142 -39.90 -11.82 7.73
N THR A 143 -38.81 -11.67 8.49
CA THR A 143 -37.73 -12.66 8.58
C THR A 143 -37.55 -13.08 10.02
N GLY A 144 -37.27 -14.36 10.24
CA GLY A 144 -36.87 -14.90 11.52
C GLY A 144 -35.62 -15.77 11.37
N ASP A 145 -34.84 -15.89 12.45
CA ASP A 145 -33.66 -16.75 12.51
C ASP A 145 -33.38 -17.15 13.97
N GLU A 146 -32.61 -18.23 14.15
CA GLU A 146 -32.22 -18.74 15.45
C GLU A 146 -30.73 -18.49 15.70
N LYS A 147 -30.40 -17.98 16.89
CA LYS A 147 -29.01 -17.69 17.26
C LYS A 147 -28.71 -18.17 18.67
N TRP A 148 -27.65 -18.98 18.79
CA TRP A 148 -27.05 -19.29 20.07
C TRP A 148 -26.31 -18.08 20.65
N VAL A 149 -26.68 -17.68 21.86
CA VAL A 149 -26.06 -16.57 22.60
C VAL A 149 -25.41 -17.12 23.88
N LEU A 150 -24.13 -16.83 24.06
CA LEU A 150 -23.38 -17.22 25.26
C LEU A 150 -23.79 -16.34 26.45
N TYR A 151 -23.90 -16.92 27.65
CA TYR A 151 -24.12 -16.13 28.87
C TYR A 151 -22.96 -15.18 29.16
N VAL A 152 -21.73 -15.68 29.00
CA VAL A 152 -20.50 -14.91 29.18
C VAL A 152 -19.69 -15.00 27.89
N ASN A 153 -19.56 -13.86 27.20
CA ASN A 153 -18.83 -13.75 25.95
C ASN A 153 -17.52 -12.99 26.16
N TYR A 154 -16.43 -13.72 26.43
CA TYR A 154 -15.11 -13.12 26.55
C TYR A 154 -14.59 -12.71 25.16
N MET A 155 -14.19 -11.45 25.00
CA MET A 155 -13.59 -10.95 23.76
C MET A 155 -12.13 -10.57 23.98
N ASN A 156 -11.25 -11.06 23.11
CA ASN A 156 -9.85 -10.62 23.08
C ASN A 156 -9.76 -9.26 22.39
N ARG A 157 -9.80 -8.19 23.20
CA ARG A 157 -9.65 -6.81 22.72
C ARG A 157 -8.18 -6.39 22.75
N ARG A 158 -7.82 -5.48 21.84
CA ARG A 158 -6.52 -4.82 21.86
C ARG A 158 -6.40 -3.93 23.09
N GLN A 159 -5.21 -3.88 23.68
CA GLN A 159 -4.91 -3.12 24.88
C GLN A 159 -3.76 -2.15 24.57
N TRP A 160 -3.83 -0.92 25.07
CA TRP A 160 -2.74 0.05 24.99
C TRP A 160 -1.81 -0.15 26.19
N LEU A 161 -0.61 -0.67 25.94
CA LEU A 161 0.36 -1.02 26.98
C LEU A 161 1.74 -0.50 26.59
N SER A 162 2.59 -0.26 27.58
CA SER A 162 4.00 0.04 27.35
C SER A 162 4.75 -1.18 26.81
N ARG A 163 5.91 -0.97 26.18
CA ARG A 163 6.68 -2.01 25.46
C ARG A 163 7.01 -3.25 26.31
N ASP A 164 7.23 -3.06 27.61
CA ASP A 164 7.68 -4.10 28.53
C ASP A 164 6.55 -4.69 29.39
N GLN A 165 5.30 -4.25 29.18
CA GLN A 165 4.14 -4.71 29.93
C GLN A 165 3.48 -5.93 29.26
N THR A 166 3.05 -6.88 30.09
CA THR A 166 2.26 -8.03 29.65
C THR A 166 0.77 -7.68 29.58
N GLY A 167 0.08 -8.24 28.59
CA GLY A 167 -1.36 -8.04 28.42
C GLY A 167 -2.16 -8.58 29.59
N VAL A 168 -3.25 -7.88 29.96
CA VAL A 168 -4.22 -8.43 30.92
C VAL A 168 -4.80 -9.70 30.34
N ALA A 169 -4.62 -10.82 31.06
CA ALA A 169 -5.05 -12.13 30.61
C ALA A 169 -6.58 -12.25 30.63
N THR A 170 -7.15 -12.71 29.53
CA THR A 170 -8.55 -13.07 29.39
C THR A 170 -8.70 -14.59 29.43
N PRO A 171 -9.63 -15.13 30.23
CA PRO A 171 -9.82 -16.58 30.31
C PRO A 171 -10.36 -17.10 28.97
N LYS A 172 -9.83 -18.25 28.52
CA LYS A 172 -10.40 -18.97 27.39
C LYS A 172 -11.76 -19.52 27.78
N THR A 173 -12.74 -19.43 26.89
CA THR A 173 -14.05 -20.06 27.10
C THR A 173 -13.91 -21.57 27.23
N ALA A 174 -14.71 -22.17 28.12
CA ALA A 174 -14.81 -23.62 28.24
C ALA A 174 -15.29 -24.25 26.92
N LEU A 175 -15.05 -25.56 26.74
CA LEU A 175 -15.47 -26.30 25.54
C LEU A 175 -17.00 -26.31 25.36
N HIS A 176 -17.74 -26.35 26.47
CA HIS A 176 -19.20 -26.35 26.53
C HIS A 176 -19.69 -25.20 27.43
N PRO A 177 -19.64 -23.95 26.95
CA PRO A 177 -20.10 -22.80 27.73
C PRO A 177 -21.63 -22.80 27.80
N MET A 178 -22.18 -22.27 28.90
CA MET A 178 -23.62 -22.06 28.99
C MET A 178 -24.08 -21.05 27.93
N ASN A 179 -25.16 -21.39 27.24
CA ASN A 179 -25.75 -20.61 26.17
C ASN A 179 -27.29 -20.72 26.19
N VAL A 180 -27.94 -19.77 25.53
CA VAL A 180 -29.38 -19.76 25.29
C VAL A 180 -29.61 -19.64 23.79
N MET A 181 -30.61 -20.34 23.26
CA MET A 181 -31.08 -20.13 21.90
C MET A 181 -32.09 -18.98 21.89
N LEU A 182 -31.80 -17.96 21.09
CA LEU A 182 -32.71 -16.86 20.82
C LEU A 182 -33.35 -17.09 19.45
N SER A 183 -34.69 -17.07 19.40
CA SER A 183 -35.48 -17.17 18.17
C SER A 183 -36.22 -15.85 17.98
N VAL A 184 -36.07 -15.25 16.79
CA VAL A 184 -36.72 -13.98 16.39
C VAL A 184 -37.71 -14.25 15.28
#